data_AF-A0A836UKJ2-F1
#
_entry.id   AF-A0A836UKJ2-F1
#
_cell.length_a   1.000
_cell.length_b   1.000
_cell.length_c   1.000
_cell.angle_alpha   90.00
_cell.angle_beta   90.00
_cell.angle_gamma   90.00
#
_symmetry.space_group_name_H-M   'P 1'
#
loop_
_entity.id
_entity.type
_entity.pdbx_description
1 polymer ?
#
loop_
_entity_poly.entity_id
_entity_poly.type
_entity_poly.pdbx_seq_one_letter_code
_entity_poly.pdbx_strand_id
1 'polypeptide(L)'
;GHLFLLVTLSKEDMEEEYRYKDRFVTPERFQWQSQNATGQQTKRGQSYRYHRDQDIQVHLLVRPTRKIGSQTAPYYYCGLLEFVDWEGEKPITIEWAMVSPLPEHLHRLMEVGGEDIV
;
A
#
# COMPACT_ATOMS: atom_id res chain seq x y z
N GLY A 1 -14.72 -5.38 -11.43
CA GLY A 1 -13.90 -6.37 -10.70
C GLY A 1 -13.27 -5.74 -9.46
N HIS A 2 -12.76 -6.52 -8.51
CA HIS A 2 -12.17 -5.99 -7.27
C HIS A 2 -10.79 -6.58 -7.01
N LEU A 3 -9.86 -5.72 -6.60
CA LEU A 3 -8.54 -6.08 -6.12
C LEU A 3 -8.36 -5.49 -4.73
N PHE A 4 -7.83 -6.28 -3.79
CA PHE A 4 -7.61 -5.84 -2.41
C PHE A 4 -6.11 -5.87 -2.09
N LEU A 5 -5.58 -4.72 -1.71
CA LEU A 5 -4.24 -4.60 -1.14
C LEU A 5 -4.37 -4.67 0.38
N LEU A 6 -3.87 -5.75 0.97
CA LEU A 6 -3.82 -5.94 2.42
C LEU A 6 -2.39 -5.63 2.89
N VAL A 7 -2.23 -4.50 3.58
CA VAL A 7 -0.91 -3.95 3.91
C VAL A 7 -0.71 -3.86 5.42
N THR A 8 0.49 -4.22 5.87
CA THR A 8 0.93 -4.05 7.26
C THR A 8 2.09 -3.06 7.28
N LEU A 9 1.98 -1.95 8.00
CA LEU A 9 3.02 -0.90 8.03
C LEU A 9 4.21 -1.20 8.95
N SER A 10 4.10 -2.23 9.80
CA SER A 10 5.02 -2.56 10.89
C SER A 10 6.50 -2.41 10.52
N LYS A 11 7.22 -1.60 11.29
CA LYS A 11 8.69 -1.47 11.23
C LYS A 11 9.40 -2.58 12.03
N GLU A 12 8.68 -3.23 12.94
CA GLU A 12 9.18 -4.30 13.80
C GLU A 12 8.99 -5.67 13.12
N ASP A 13 10.00 -6.55 13.28
CA ASP A 13 10.13 -7.90 12.71
C ASP A 13 10.31 -8.01 11.19
N MET A 14 10.54 -6.92 10.47
CA MET A 14 10.87 -6.95 9.03
C MET A 14 12.39 -6.81 8.83
N GLU A 15 12.98 -7.67 7.99
CA GLU A 15 14.39 -7.54 7.60
C GLU A 15 14.63 -6.14 7.02
N GLU A 16 15.83 -5.60 7.23
CA GLU A 16 16.15 -4.19 6.97
C GLU A 16 15.83 -3.73 5.55
N GLU A 17 15.96 -4.64 4.58
CA GLU A 17 15.64 -4.41 3.16
C GLU A 17 14.13 -4.31 2.84
N TYR A 18 13.25 -4.67 3.77
CA TYR A 18 11.79 -4.54 3.63
C TYR A 18 11.21 -3.42 4.49
N ARG A 19 12.00 -2.80 5.37
CA ARG A 19 11.54 -1.66 6.18
C ARG A 19 11.24 -0.46 5.24
N TYR A 20 10.18 0.30 5.55
CA TYR A 20 9.83 1.61 4.94
C TYR A 20 9.24 1.65 3.52
N LYS A 21 8.95 0.51 2.89
CA LYS A 21 8.46 0.51 1.50
C LYS A 21 6.96 0.79 1.35
N ASP A 22 6.15 0.31 2.28
CA ASP A 22 4.71 0.56 2.29
C ASP A 22 4.42 1.72 3.24
N ARG A 23 3.89 2.84 2.73
CA ARG A 23 3.61 4.03 3.54
C ARG A 23 2.60 4.98 2.92
N PHE A 24 1.90 5.72 3.77
CA PHE A 24 1.18 6.92 3.34
C PHE A 24 2.18 8.09 3.24
N VAL A 25 2.50 8.48 2.01
CA VAL A 25 3.39 9.63 1.73
C VAL A 25 2.67 10.93 2.09
N THR A 26 1.40 11.04 1.71
CA THR A 26 0.46 12.09 2.12
C THR A 26 -0.92 11.44 2.38
N PRO A 27 -1.92 12.17 2.89
CA PRO A 27 -3.29 11.64 2.96
C PRO A 27 -3.84 11.19 1.60
N GLU A 28 -3.35 11.76 0.50
CA GLU A 28 -3.77 11.50 -0.89
C GLU A 28 -2.85 10.52 -1.64
N ARG A 29 -1.72 10.12 -1.05
CA ARG A 29 -0.67 9.35 -1.73
C ARG A 29 -0.19 8.16 -0.91
N PHE A 30 -0.25 6.98 -1.50
CA PHE A 30 0.19 5.75 -0.88
C PHE A 30 1.24 5.05 -1.74
N GLN A 31 2.39 4.74 -1.14
CA GLN A 31 3.43 3.94 -1.76
C GLN A 31 3.25 2.48 -1.34
N TRP A 32 3.33 1.57 -2.29
CA TRP A 32 3.20 0.14 -2.05
C TRP A 32 4.20 -0.68 -2.86
N GLN A 33 4.93 -1.60 -2.23
CA GLN A 33 5.76 -2.58 -2.93
C GLN A 33 5.03 -3.91 -3.12
N SER A 34 5.10 -4.41 -4.34
CA SER A 34 4.53 -5.70 -4.71
C SER A 34 5.34 -6.90 -4.18
N GLN A 35 4.75 -8.10 -4.27
CA GLN A 35 5.48 -9.34 -4.01
C GLN A 35 6.56 -9.56 -5.07
N ASN A 36 7.71 -10.13 -4.69
CA ASN A 36 8.93 -10.28 -5.49
C ASN A 36 8.73 -10.76 -6.95
N ALA A 37 7.77 -11.63 -7.23
CA ALA A 37 7.53 -12.14 -8.59
C ALA A 37 6.74 -11.19 -9.51
N THR A 38 6.13 -10.14 -8.94
CA THR A 38 5.28 -9.19 -9.67
C THR A 38 6.14 -8.12 -10.30
N GLY A 39 6.05 -8.01 -11.62
CA GLY A 39 6.69 -6.94 -12.39
C GLY A 39 5.84 -6.29 -13.44
N GLN A 40 6.39 -5.26 -14.08
CA GLN A 40 5.62 -4.36 -14.94
C GLN A 40 4.94 -5.15 -16.06
N GLN A 41 5.62 -6.13 -16.66
CA GLN A 41 5.09 -6.94 -17.77
C GLN A 41 4.30 -8.17 -17.32
N THR A 42 4.20 -8.43 -16.02
CA THR A 42 3.42 -9.58 -15.52
C THR A 42 1.93 -9.28 -15.59
N LYS A 43 1.09 -10.32 -15.75
CA LYS A 43 -0.38 -10.17 -15.74
C LYS A 43 -0.87 -9.37 -14.52
N ARG A 44 -0.26 -9.58 -13.35
CA ARG A 44 -0.62 -8.89 -12.11
C ARG A 44 -0.16 -7.42 -12.12
N GLY A 45 1.07 -7.13 -12.56
CA GLY A 45 1.53 -5.77 -12.79
C GLY A 45 0.59 -5.01 -13.74
N GLN A 46 0.31 -5.59 -14.90
CA GLN A 46 -0.60 -5.01 -15.90
C GLN A 46 -2.01 -4.76 -15.35
N SER A 47 -2.51 -5.62 -14.45
CA SER A 47 -3.80 -5.39 -13.78
C SER A 47 -3.80 -4.19 -12.82
N TYR A 48 -2.65 -3.82 -12.24
CA TYR A 48 -2.52 -2.59 -11.46
C TYR A 48 -2.52 -1.36 -12.38
N ARG A 49 -1.70 -1.37 -13.44
CA ARG A 49 -1.54 -0.22 -14.35
C ARG A 49 -2.79 0.10 -15.17
N TYR A 50 -3.50 -0.93 -15.60
CA TYR A 50 -4.70 -0.81 -16.44
C TYR A 50 -5.98 -1.13 -15.67
N HIS A 51 -5.98 -0.97 -14.35
CA HIS A 51 -7.13 -1.33 -13.51
C HIS A 51 -8.41 -0.62 -13.97
N ARG A 52 -8.32 0.68 -14.33
CA ARG A 52 -9.46 1.44 -14.86
C ARG A 52 -10.02 0.88 -16.15
N ASP A 53 -9.15 0.61 -17.12
CA ASP A 53 -9.55 0.11 -18.45
C ASP A 53 -10.17 -1.30 -18.36
N GLN A 54 -9.81 -2.03 -17.30
CA GLN A 54 -10.34 -3.37 -16.98
C GLN A 54 -11.54 -3.34 -16.02
N ASP A 55 -12.05 -2.15 -15.67
CA ASP A 55 -13.12 -1.94 -14.69
C ASP A 55 -12.82 -2.64 -13.34
N ILE A 56 -11.57 -2.55 -12.89
CA ILE A 56 -11.07 -3.09 -11.61
C ILE A 56 -10.93 -1.95 -10.60
N GLN A 57 -11.66 -2.08 -9.49
CA GLN A 57 -11.50 -1.23 -8.32
C GLN A 57 -10.41 -1.78 -7.42
N VAL A 58 -9.41 -0.95 -7.11
CA VAL A 58 -8.32 -1.31 -6.20
C VAL A 58 -8.63 -0.75 -4.82
N HIS A 59 -8.83 -1.63 -3.85
CA HIS A 59 -9.17 -1.31 -2.47
C HIS A 59 -7.94 -1.40 -1.58
N LEU A 60 -7.73 -0.41 -0.73
CA LEU A 60 -6.64 -0.40 0.26
C LEU A 60 -7.17 -0.75 1.65
N LEU A 61 -6.57 -1.77 2.27
CA LEU A 61 -6.79 -2.12 3.66
C LEU A 61 -5.45 -2.16 4.40
N VAL A 62 -5.31 -1.35 5.44
CA VAL A 62 -4.04 -1.19 6.16
C VAL A 62 -4.20 -1.53 7.63
N ARG A 63 -3.18 -2.16 8.21
CA ARG A 63 -3.02 -2.25 9.66
C ARG A 63 -1.63 -1.74 10.06
N PRO A 64 -1.51 -1.01 11.18
CA PRO A 64 -0.20 -0.51 11.62
C PRO A 64 0.76 -1.64 11.99
N THR A 65 0.29 -2.66 12.71
CA THR A 65 1.09 -3.78 13.19
C THR A 65 0.42 -5.11 12.88
N ARG A 66 1.15 -6.24 13.02
CA ARG A 66 0.54 -7.58 12.87
C ARG A 66 -0.36 -7.98 14.04
N LYS A 67 -0.03 -7.51 15.25
CA LYS A 67 -0.69 -7.89 16.50
C LYS A 67 -0.92 -6.69 17.42
N ILE A 68 -1.98 -6.77 18.22
CA ILE A 68 -2.25 -5.89 19.35
C ILE A 68 -2.28 -6.79 20.59
N GLY A 69 -1.24 -6.70 21.42
CA GLY A 69 -1.01 -7.69 22.47
C GLY A 69 -0.86 -9.09 21.89
N SER A 70 -1.68 -10.05 22.34
CA SER A 70 -1.69 -11.42 21.83
C SER A 70 -2.61 -11.64 20.62
N GLN A 71 -3.44 -10.67 20.25
CA GLN A 71 -4.45 -10.81 19.19
C GLN A 71 -3.95 -10.28 17.85
N THR A 72 -4.48 -10.83 16.76
CA THR A 72 -4.25 -10.30 15.41
C THR A 72 -4.86 -8.91 15.27
N ALA A 73 -4.07 -7.94 14.82
CA ALA A 73 -4.56 -6.59 14.60
C ALA A 73 -5.54 -6.56 13.43
N PRO A 74 -6.68 -5.83 13.54
CA PRO A 74 -7.62 -5.68 12.45
C PRO A 74 -7.04 -4.80 11.33
N TYR A 75 -7.56 -5.00 10.11
CA TYR A 75 -7.34 -4.07 9.00
C TYR A 75 -8.37 -2.94 9.03
N TYR A 76 -7.93 -1.74 8.65
CA TYR A 76 -8.75 -0.56 8.41
C TYR A 76 -8.92 -0.38 6.92
N TYR A 77 -10.15 -0.20 6.44
CA TYR A 77 -10.38 0.18 5.05
C TYR A 77 -10.04 1.65 4.85
N CYS A 78 -9.09 1.92 3.96
CA CYS A 78 -8.55 3.26 3.74
C CYS A 78 -9.15 3.94 2.51
N GLY A 79 -9.71 3.18 1.57
CA GLY A 79 -10.38 3.72 0.39
C GLY A 79 -10.03 3.02 -0.91
N LEU A 80 -10.37 3.67 -2.02
CA LEU A 80 -10.02 3.26 -3.37
C LEU A 80 -8.73 3.92 -3.82
N LEU A 81 -7.97 3.21 -4.66
CA LEU A 81 -6.71 3.66 -5.23
C LEU A 81 -6.80 3.81 -6.75
N GLU A 82 -6.08 4.80 -7.26
CA GLU A 82 -5.84 5.05 -8.67
C GLU A 82 -4.34 4.94 -8.95
N PHE A 83 -3.97 4.20 -9.98
CA PHE A 83 -2.57 4.04 -10.36
C PHE A 83 -1.98 5.39 -10.79
N VAL A 84 -0.77 5.72 -10.30
CA VAL A 84 -0.03 6.93 -10.71
C VAL A 84 1.18 6.54 -11.52
N ASP A 85 2.14 5.87 -10.90
CA ASP A 85 3.38 5.44 -11.53
C ASP A 85 3.97 4.23 -10.78
N TRP A 86 5.01 3.63 -11.35
CA TRP A 86 5.80 2.59 -10.71
C TRP A 86 7.28 2.68 -11.03
N GLU A 87 8.08 2.00 -10.22
CA GLU A 87 9.50 1.75 -10.48
C GLU A 87 9.85 0.30 -10.13
N GLY A 88 11.05 -0.13 -10.51
CA GLY A 88 11.51 -1.49 -10.31
C GLY A 88 10.88 -2.49 -11.29
N GLU A 89 11.06 -3.77 -11.01
CA GLU A 89 10.51 -4.85 -11.85
C GLU A 89 10.14 -6.07 -11.01
N LYS A 90 11.05 -6.69 -10.26
CA LYS A 90 10.71 -7.89 -9.45
C LYS A 90 11.33 -7.76 -8.07
N PRO A 91 10.71 -7.02 -7.14
CA PRO A 91 9.35 -6.43 -7.21
C PRO A 91 9.29 -5.04 -7.89
N ILE A 92 8.06 -4.63 -8.27
CA ILE A 92 7.72 -3.22 -8.53
C ILE A 92 7.30 -2.49 -7.24
N THR A 93 7.61 -1.20 -7.16
CA THR A 93 7.07 -0.23 -6.20
C THR A 93 6.10 0.67 -6.95
N ILE A 94 4.87 0.81 -6.45
CA ILE A 94 3.81 1.58 -7.10
C ILE A 94 3.47 2.79 -6.23
N GLU A 95 3.37 3.95 -6.86
CA GLU A 95 2.70 5.11 -6.29
C GLU A 95 1.21 5.07 -6.64
N TRP A 96 0.37 5.13 -5.62
CA TRP A 96 -1.08 5.18 -5.74
C TRP A 96 -1.60 6.54 -5.28
N ALA A 97 -2.55 7.08 -6.03
CA ALA A 97 -3.39 8.17 -5.58
C ALA A 97 -4.62 7.61 -4.86
N MET A 98 -4.97 8.19 -3.71
CA MET A 98 -6.22 7.89 -3.04
C MET A 98 -7.36 8.62 -3.76
N VAL A 99 -8.45 7.91 -4.09
CA VAL A 99 -9.64 8.54 -4.70
C VAL A 99 -10.24 9.61 -3.78
N SER A 100 -10.19 9.37 -2.48
CA SER A 100 -10.50 10.34 -1.43
C SER A 100 -9.36 10.33 -0.42
N PRO A 101 -8.94 11.48 0.14
CA PRO A 101 -7.89 11.52 1.15
C PRO A 101 -8.18 10.57 2.32
N LEU A 102 -7.14 9.98 2.90
CA LEU A 102 -7.25 9.18 4.11
C LEU A 102 -7.98 10.00 5.20
N PRO A 103 -8.99 9.44 5.88
CA PRO A 103 -9.68 10.15 6.96
C PRO A 103 -8.71 10.62 8.06
N GLU A 104 -8.87 11.87 8.51
CA GLU A 104 -7.96 12.53 9.46
C GLU A 104 -7.74 11.74 10.76
N HIS A 105 -8.80 11.11 11.27
CA HIS A 105 -8.73 10.28 12.49
C HIS A 105 -7.80 9.06 12.35
N LEU A 106 -7.45 8.65 11.13
CA LEU A 106 -6.50 7.57 10.86
C LEU A 106 -5.06 8.06 10.64
N HIS A 107 -4.81 9.36 10.47
CA HIS A 107 -3.49 9.86 10.09
C HIS A 107 -2.40 9.48 11.10
N ARG A 108 -2.67 9.71 12.38
CA ARG A 108 -1.74 9.34 13.46
C ARG A 108 -1.52 7.84 13.55
N LEU A 109 -2.59 7.06 13.36
CA LEU A 109 -2.54 5.61 13.45
C LEU A 109 -1.72 4.99 12.30
N MET A 110 -1.75 5.62 11.12
CA MET A 110 -1.11 5.15 9.90
C MET A 110 0.22 5.85 9.60
N GLU A 111 0.71 6.69 10.52
CA GLU A 111 1.97 7.44 10.40
C GLU A 111 2.09 8.22 9.07
N VAL A 112 1.01 8.90 8.67
CA VAL A 112 0.98 9.66 7.40
C VAL A 112 2.09 10.73 7.40
N GLY A 113 2.91 10.72 6.34
CA GLY A 113 4.01 11.67 6.20
C GLY A 113 5.17 11.43 7.18
N GLY A 114 5.23 10.26 7.83
CA GLY A 114 6.38 9.87 8.65
C GLY A 114 7.68 9.88 7.84
N GLU A 115 8.72 10.53 8.38
CA GLU A 115 10.00 10.73 7.70
C GLU A 115 10.70 9.41 7.37
N ASP A 116 11.39 9.39 6.21
CA ASP A 116 12.47 8.45 5.97
C ASP A 116 13.56 8.75 7.01
N ILE A 117 13.76 7.85 7.98
CA ILE A 117 14.92 7.95 8.87
C ILE A 117 16.14 7.66 8.00
N VAL A 118 16.81 8.73 7.56
CA VAL A 118 18.14 8.73 6.92
C VAL A 118 19.23 8.22 7.85
#